data_AF-A0A355T8Y5-F1
#
_entry.id   AF-A0A355T8Y5-F1
#
_cell.length_a   1.000
_cell.length_b   1.000
_cell.length_c   1.000
_cell.angle_alpha   90.00
_cell.angle_beta   90.00
_cell.angle_gamma   90.00
#
_symmetry.space_group_name_H-M   'P 1'
#
loop_
_entity.id
_entity.type
_entity.pdbx_description
1 polymer ?
#
loop_
_entity_poly.entity_id
_entity_poly.type
_entity_poly.pdbx_seq_one_letter_code
_entity_poly.pdbx_strand_id
1 'polypeptide(L)'
;MTQSFTGRKRVRKSFGRIPQVAEMPNLIEVQKYSYDQFLQVDRQSDGARLDQGLQSVFGSVFPISDFSETAMLEFVDYEFEHPKYDVEECQQRDMTFAAPLKVTLR
;
A
#
# COMPACT_ATOMS: atom_id res chain seq x y z
N MET A 1 -15.83 -14.30 -28.80
CA MET A 1 -17.29 -14.44 -28.56
C MET A 1 -17.52 -14.45 -27.06
N THR A 2 -18.52 -13.71 -26.57
CA THR A 2 -18.67 -13.39 -25.14
C THR A 2 -18.88 -14.65 -24.28
N GLN A 3 -17.84 -15.08 -23.57
CA GLN A 3 -17.86 -16.31 -22.77
C GLN A 3 -18.44 -16.11 -21.36
N SER A 4 -18.56 -14.87 -20.89
CA SER A 4 -19.08 -14.56 -19.55
C SER A 4 -20.60 -14.62 -19.46
N PHE A 5 -21.11 -15.00 -18.28
CA PHE A 5 -22.55 -15.13 -18.00
C PHE A 5 -23.32 -13.82 -18.27
N THR A 6 -22.78 -12.67 -17.85
CA THR A 6 -23.37 -11.35 -18.11
C THR A 6 -23.27 -10.95 -19.58
N GLY A 7 -22.21 -11.35 -20.26
CA GLY A 7 -21.98 -11.06 -21.68
C GLY A 7 -22.95 -11.74 -22.63
N ARG A 8 -23.61 -12.83 -22.21
CA ARG A 8 -24.66 -13.53 -22.97
C ARG A 8 -26.00 -12.80 -22.95
N LYS A 9 -26.28 -12.01 -21.90
CA LYS A 9 -27.54 -11.25 -21.78
C LYS A 9 -27.63 -10.09 -22.78
N ARG A 10 -26.51 -9.51 -23.19
CA ARG A 10 -26.44 -8.42 -24.17
C ARG A 10 -25.17 -8.50 -25.00
N VAL A 11 -25.31 -8.86 -26.27
CA VAL A 11 -24.18 -8.99 -27.20
C VAL A 11 -23.78 -7.64 -27.76
N ARG A 12 -22.53 -7.22 -27.54
CA ARG A 12 -21.93 -6.02 -28.17
C ARG A 12 -21.15 -6.44 -29.42
N LYS A 13 -21.59 -6.00 -30.60
CA LYS A 13 -20.86 -6.22 -31.85
C LYS A 13 -19.68 -5.24 -31.94
N SER A 14 -18.48 -5.75 -32.24
CA SER A 14 -17.28 -4.95 -32.51
C SER A 14 -16.97 -4.97 -34.01
N PHE A 15 -16.57 -3.83 -34.58
CA PHE A 15 -16.16 -3.69 -35.99
C PHE A 15 -14.65 -3.47 -36.15
N GLY A 16 -13.90 -3.47 -35.04
CA GLY A 16 -12.45 -3.34 -35.07
C GLY A 16 -11.80 -4.52 -35.79
N ARG A 17 -10.87 -4.23 -36.70
CA ARG A 17 -10.16 -5.25 -37.50
C ARG A 17 -8.81 -5.65 -36.89
N ILE A 18 -8.25 -4.78 -36.06
CA ILE A 18 -6.95 -5.01 -35.40
C ILE A 18 -7.19 -5.92 -34.19
N PRO A 19 -6.46 -7.04 -34.07
CA PRO A 19 -6.57 -7.92 -32.91
C PRO A 19 -5.96 -7.27 -31.67
N GLN A 20 -6.56 -7.54 -30.51
CA GLN A 20 -5.98 -7.15 -29.23
C GLN A 20 -4.78 -8.05 -28.94
N VAL A 21 -3.57 -7.47 -28.92
CA VAL A 21 -2.30 -8.20 -28.68
C VAL A 21 -1.91 -8.27 -27.21
N ALA A 22 -2.43 -7.35 -26.40
CA ALA A 22 -2.22 -7.30 -24.97
C ALA A 22 -3.55 -7.02 -24.27
N GLU A 23 -3.76 -7.69 -23.14
CA GLU A 23 -4.93 -7.45 -22.32
C GLU A 23 -4.89 -6.06 -21.69
N MET A 24 -6.07 -5.54 -21.37
CA MET A 24 -6.16 -4.25 -20.70
C MET A 24 -5.61 -4.41 -19.29
N PRO A 25 -4.62 -3.61 -18.86
CA PRO A 25 -4.08 -3.70 -17.52
C PRO A 25 -5.13 -3.25 -16.50
N ASN A 26 -4.85 -3.51 -15.23
CA ASN A 26 -5.67 -2.98 -14.17
C ASN A 26 -5.49 -1.46 -14.09
N LEU A 27 -6.55 -0.72 -14.39
CA LEU A 27 -6.51 0.74 -14.53
C LEU A 27 -6.22 1.48 -13.21
N ILE A 28 -6.36 0.81 -12.07
CA ILE A 28 -6.06 1.36 -10.73
C ILE A 28 -4.78 0.76 -10.12
N GLU A 29 -4.03 -0.03 -10.89
CA GLU A 29 -2.85 -0.74 -10.43
C GLU A 29 -1.78 0.22 -9.89
N VAL A 30 -1.51 1.31 -10.60
CA VAL A 30 -0.50 2.30 -10.20
C VAL A 30 -0.78 2.86 -8.80
N GLN A 31 -2.04 3.16 -8.50
CA GLN A 31 -2.43 3.72 -7.20
C GLN A 31 -2.25 2.71 -6.08
N LYS A 32 -2.71 1.46 -6.29
CA LYS A 32 -2.57 0.39 -5.31
C LYS A 32 -1.10 0.06 -5.08
N TYR A 33 -0.37 -0.22 -6.15
CA TYR A 33 1.03 -0.61 -6.10
C TYR A 33 1.90 0.47 -5.45
N SER A 34 1.71 1.75 -5.80
CA SER A 34 2.48 2.84 -5.22
C SER A 34 2.30 2.93 -3.69
N TYR A 35 1.09 2.72 -3.20
CA TYR A 35 0.81 2.79 -1.76
C TYR A 35 1.31 1.55 -1.02
N ASP A 36 1.15 0.37 -1.62
CA ASP A 36 1.66 -0.89 -1.08
C ASP A 36 3.20 -0.87 -0.98
N GLN A 37 3.90 -0.31 -1.99
CA GLN A 37 5.35 -0.12 -1.96
C GLN A 37 5.80 0.85 -0.88
N PHE A 38 4.99 1.88 -0.59
CA PHE A 38 5.29 2.88 0.44
C PHE A 38 5.15 2.30 1.86
N LEU A 39 4.08 1.55 2.12
CA LEU A 39 3.78 0.99 3.45
C LEU A 39 4.53 -0.31 3.76
N GLN A 40 4.69 -1.19 2.76
CA GLN A 40 5.30 -2.52 2.90
C GLN A 40 4.66 -3.39 3.99
N VAL A 41 3.33 -3.35 4.19
CA VAL A 41 2.64 -4.03 5.30
C VAL A 41 2.91 -5.54 5.34
N ASP A 42 2.82 -6.22 4.19
CA ASP A 42 2.95 -7.68 4.11
C ASP A 42 4.38 -8.20 4.33
N ARG A 43 5.38 -7.32 4.27
CA ARG A 43 6.81 -7.71 4.37
C ARG A 43 7.30 -7.92 5.79
N GLN A 44 6.46 -7.71 6.79
CA GLN A 44 6.81 -7.94 8.20
C GLN A 44 7.12 -9.44 8.48
N SER A 45 6.55 -10.36 7.70
CA SER A 45 6.60 -11.81 7.96
C SER A 45 7.74 -12.55 7.26
N ASP A 46 8.26 -12.01 6.15
CA ASP A 46 9.13 -12.74 5.21
C ASP A 46 10.62 -12.34 5.28
N GLY A 47 11.01 -11.39 6.15
CA GLY A 47 12.40 -10.94 6.32
C GLY A 47 12.55 -9.42 6.45
N ALA A 48 13.76 -8.92 6.18
CA ALA A 48 14.05 -7.48 6.24
C ALA A 48 13.25 -6.70 5.19
N ARG A 49 12.57 -5.62 5.61
CA ARG A 49 11.90 -4.67 4.72
C ARG A 49 12.91 -4.11 3.71
N LEU A 50 12.45 -3.83 2.49
CA LEU A 50 13.28 -3.15 1.50
C LEU A 50 13.53 -1.70 1.94
N ASP A 51 14.69 -1.14 1.61
CA ASP A 51 15.03 0.25 1.90
C ASP A 51 14.30 1.22 0.94
N GLN A 52 12.99 1.33 1.13
CA GLN A 52 12.07 2.15 0.34
C GLN A 52 10.87 2.56 1.19
N GLY A 53 10.14 3.59 0.77
CA GLY A 53 8.94 4.05 1.48
C GLY A 53 9.26 4.45 2.92
N LEU A 54 8.44 4.01 3.88
CA LEU A 54 8.63 4.34 5.30
C LEU A 54 9.96 3.86 5.86
N GLN A 55 10.46 2.68 5.44
CA GLN A 55 11.75 2.17 5.89
C GLN A 55 12.88 3.14 5.54
N SER A 56 12.91 3.63 4.30
CA SER A 56 13.92 4.61 3.85
C SER A 56 13.79 5.96 4.54
N VAL A 57 12.56 6.38 4.85
CA VAL A 57 12.31 7.63 5.57
C VAL A 57 12.88 7.54 6.98
N PHE A 58 12.59 6.45 7.72
CA PHE A 58 13.16 6.24 9.04
C PHE A 58 14.69 6.07 8.99
N GLY A 59 15.21 5.30 8.05
CA GLY A 59 16.65 5.13 7.86
C GLY A 59 17.40 6.41 7.47
N SER A 60 16.73 7.39 6.86
CA SER A 60 17.33 8.68 6.53
C SER A 60 17.41 9.67 7.71
N VAL A 61 16.54 9.50 8.71
CA VAL A 61 16.45 10.39 9.87
C VAL A 61 17.21 9.84 11.07
N PHE A 62 17.24 8.51 11.24
CA PHE A 62 17.91 7.85 12.35
C PHE A 62 19.29 7.31 11.93
N PRO A 63 20.28 7.25 12.85
CA PRO A 63 20.17 7.55 14.27
C PRO A 63 20.21 9.06 14.59
N ILE A 64 19.54 9.44 15.68
CA ILE A 64 19.57 10.81 16.21
C ILE A 64 20.40 10.80 17.50
N SER A 65 21.48 11.58 17.53
CA SER A 65 22.33 11.73 18.72
C SER A 65 22.08 13.05 19.44
N ASP A 66 22.18 13.05 20.77
CA ASP A 66 22.22 14.30 21.55
C ASP A 66 23.49 15.09 21.26
N PHE A 67 23.46 16.41 21.47
CA PHE A 67 24.60 17.31 21.30
C PHE A 67 25.81 16.91 22.15
N SER A 68 25.57 16.28 23.30
CA SER A 68 26.62 15.85 24.23
C SER A 68 27.18 14.45 23.91
N GLU A 69 26.69 13.79 22.85
CA GLU A 69 27.04 12.42 22.44
C GLU A 69 26.80 11.32 23.52
N THR A 70 26.09 11.64 24.60
CA THR A 70 25.82 10.70 25.70
C THR A 70 24.67 9.73 25.40
N ALA A 71 23.76 10.10 24.50
CA ALA A 71 22.60 9.31 24.14
C ALA A 71 22.38 9.33 22.62
N MET A 72 21.91 8.20 22.10
CA MET A 72 21.57 7.99 20.70
C MET A 72 20.25 7.24 20.63
N LEU A 73 19.39 7.66 19.72
CA LEU A 73 18.12 7.02 19.42
C LEU A 73 18.26 6.31 18.07
N GLU A 74 18.01 5.01 18.03
CA GLU A 74 18.07 4.17 16.84
C GLU A 74 16.67 3.69 16.46
N PHE A 75 16.42 3.64 15.15
CA PHE A 75 15.21 3.01 14.62
C PHE A 75 15.44 1.50 14.43
N VAL A 76 14.50 0.69 14.94
CA VAL A 76 14.58 -0.78 14.86
C VAL A 76 13.57 -1.34 13.87
N ASP A 77 12.28 -1.04 14.04
CA ASP A 77 11.20 -1.54 13.19
C ASP A 77 9.95 -0.68 13.31
N TYR A 78 9.00 -0.85 12.38
CA TYR A 78 7.64 -0.31 12.48
C TYR A 78 6.59 -1.36 12.11
N GLU A 79 5.41 -1.21 12.71
CA GLU A 79 4.24 -2.06 12.43
C GLU A 79 2.96 -1.23 12.34
N PHE A 80 2.01 -1.71 11.54
CA PHE A 80 0.68 -1.12 11.47
C PHE A 80 -0.30 -1.96 12.26
N GLU A 81 -1.06 -1.31 13.14
CA GLU A 81 -2.22 -1.95 13.75
C GLU A 81 -3.42 -1.90 12.80
N HIS A 82 -4.42 -2.74 13.08
CA HIS A 82 -5.65 -2.69 12.30
C HIS A 82 -6.38 -1.34 12.49
N PRO A 83 -6.99 -0.81 11.41
CA PRO A 83 -7.89 0.33 11.52
C PRO A 83 -8.98 0.08 12.56
N LYS A 84 -9.30 1.12 13.34
CA LYS A 84 -10.29 1.01 14.42
C LYS A 84 -11.72 0.81 13.91
N TYR A 85 -12.01 1.34 12.73
CA TYR A 85 -13.31 1.33 12.07
C TYR A 85 -13.11 0.93 10.62
N ASP A 86 -14.14 0.36 9.99
CA ASP A 86 -14.12 0.05 8.58
C ASP A 86 -14.43 1.29 7.71
N VAL A 87 -14.41 1.09 6.39
CA VAL A 87 -14.62 2.18 5.42
C VAL A 87 -16.04 2.73 5.48
N GLU A 88 -17.05 1.87 5.70
CA GLU A 88 -18.46 2.30 5.71
C GLU A 88 -18.76 3.13 6.96
N GLU A 89 -18.27 2.71 8.12
CA GLU A 89 -18.38 3.45 9.37
C GLU A 89 -17.67 4.80 9.30
N CYS A 90 -16.46 4.85 8.72
CA CYS A 90 -15.74 6.10 8.53
C CYS A 90 -16.50 7.08 7.62
N GLN A 91 -17.11 6.59 6.54
CA GLN A 91 -17.94 7.43 5.66
C GLN A 91 -19.19 7.95 6.36
N GLN A 92 -19.88 7.13 7.15
CA GLN A 92 -21.10 7.54 7.86
C GLN A 92 -20.83 8.58 8.96
N ARG A 93 -19.64 8.53 9.57
CA ARG A 93 -19.27 9.39 10.70
C ARG A 93 -18.37 10.56 10.31
N ASP A 94 -18.14 10.79 9.01
CA ASP A 94 -17.19 11.77 8.48
C ASP A 94 -15.79 11.68 9.13
N MET A 95 -15.29 10.46 9.28
CA MET A 95 -13.97 10.16 9.85
C MET A 95 -12.97 9.74 8.77
N THR A 96 -11.68 9.93 9.06
CA THR A 96 -10.60 9.41 8.19
C THR A 96 -10.37 7.92 8.46
N PHE A 97 -10.40 7.11 7.41
CA PHE A 97 -9.99 5.70 7.49
C PHE A 97 -8.46 5.61 7.60
N ALA A 98 -7.96 5.22 8.77
CA ALA A 98 -6.54 5.19 9.07
C ALA A 98 -6.17 4.04 10.02
N ALA A 99 -4.92 3.62 9.93
CA ALA A 99 -4.29 2.58 10.73
C ALA A 99 -3.19 3.22 11.61
N PRO A 100 -3.13 2.91 12.92
CA PRO A 100 -2.04 3.38 13.78
C PRO A 100 -0.68 2.79 13.33
N LEU A 101 0.35 3.63 13.30
CA LEU A 101 1.74 3.23 13.07
C LEU A 101 2.49 3.18 14.40
N LYS A 102 2.98 1.99 14.78
CA LYS A 102 3.84 1.78 15.94
C LYS A 102 5.28 1.66 15.48
N VAL A 103 6.18 2.36 16.17
CA VAL A 103 7.62 2.38 15.85
C VAL A 103 8.41 1.91 17.07
N THR A 104 9.33 0.99 16.87
CA THR A 104 10.25 0.49 17.90
C THR A 104 11.57 1.24 17.79
N LEU A 105 11.98 1.88 18.87
CA LEU A 105 13.21 2.66 18.98
C LEU A 105 14.12 2.08 20.08
N ARG A 106 15.43 2.25 19.94
CA ARG A 106 16.43 1.85 20.93
C ARG A 106 17.25 3.06 21.38
#